data_AF-B3RK57-F1
#
_entry.id   AF-B3RK57-F1
#
_cell.length_a   1.000
_cell.length_b   1.000
_cell.length_c   1.000
_cell.angle_alpha   90.00
_cell.angle_beta   90.00
_cell.angle_gamma   90.00
#
_symmetry.space_group_name_H-M   'P 1'
#
loop_
_entity.id
_entity.type
_entity.pdbx_description
1 polymer ?
#
loop_
_entity_poly.entity_id
_entity_poly.type
_entity_poly.pdbx_seq_one_letter_code
_entity_poly.pdbx_strand_id
1 'polypeptide(L)'
;MILLSQFILLHSTMATHLFKSIFAHCNISFVERSMYSFITSLSLELIIHNWLTVNYTVWMFNCPSLSILYWLGCILSVVSIFQLDILELLGIKQIHHYICKFKKPIQYKSQPLQRLLIGTRHPFLTGPLLILWSTRYMYLDRLLFSTAMTLYLFHGYMIDLNDVHYIKLQLLKMLNNFINGG
;
A
#
# COMPACT_ATOMS: atom_id res chain seq x y z
N MET A 1 -16.71 14.39 0.84
CA MET A 1 -16.99 13.11 0.12
C MET A 1 -16.54 13.12 -1.33
N ILE A 2 -16.79 14.19 -2.11
CA ILE A 2 -16.36 14.30 -3.52
C ILE A 2 -14.83 14.19 -3.67
N LEU A 3 -14.05 14.90 -2.84
CA LEU A 3 -12.57 14.84 -2.84
C LEU A 3 -12.01 13.42 -2.62
N LEU A 4 -12.61 12.70 -1.66
CA LEU A 4 -12.25 11.31 -1.34
C LEU A 4 -12.61 10.36 -2.47
N SER A 5 -13.80 10.52 -3.06
CA SER A 5 -14.25 9.72 -4.20
C SER A 5 -13.34 9.94 -5.41
N GLN A 6 -12.95 11.19 -5.70
CA GLN A 6 -12.05 11.51 -6.79
C GLN A 6 -10.67 10.87 -6.62
N PHE A 7 -10.12 10.89 -5.40
CA PHE A 7 -8.86 10.21 -5.10
C PHE A 7 -8.96 8.69 -5.31
N ILE A 8 -10.00 8.06 -4.76
CA ILE A 8 -10.20 6.61 -4.89
C ILE A 8 -10.39 6.23 -6.36
N LEU A 9 -11.15 7.01 -7.11
CA LEU A 9 -11.36 6.79 -8.54
C LEU A 9 -10.06 6.96 -9.33
N LEU A 10 -9.31 8.03 -9.12
CA LEU A 10 -8.01 8.25 -9.77
C LEU A 10 -7.02 7.12 -9.46
N HIS A 11 -6.89 6.77 -8.18
CA HIS A 11 -5.97 5.74 -7.71
C HIS A 11 -6.33 4.35 -8.25
N SER A 12 -7.61 4.00 -8.24
CA SER A 12 -8.12 2.71 -8.72
C SER A 12 -8.04 2.60 -10.25
N THR A 13 -8.45 3.64 -10.98
CA THR A 13 -8.38 3.66 -12.45
C THR A 13 -6.95 3.51 -12.95
N MET A 14 -5.97 4.21 -12.36
CA MET A 14 -4.57 4.04 -12.76
C MET A 14 -3.98 2.67 -12.38
N ALA A 15 -4.56 1.97 -11.40
CA ALA A 15 -4.14 0.60 -11.05
C ALA A 15 -4.69 -0.47 -12.03
N THR A 16 -5.71 -0.14 -12.83
CA THR A 16 -6.34 -1.08 -13.77
C THR A 16 -5.42 -1.47 -14.94
N HIS A 17 -5.71 -2.64 -15.50
CA HIS A 17 -5.02 -3.17 -16.68
C HIS A 17 -5.12 -2.28 -17.92
N LEU A 18 -6.15 -1.43 -18.02
CA LEU A 18 -6.34 -0.50 -19.14
C LEU A 18 -5.25 0.59 -19.16
N PHE A 19 -4.90 1.12 -17.98
CA PHE A 19 -3.83 2.12 -17.91
C PHE A 19 -2.48 1.48 -18.26
N LYS A 20 -2.25 0.25 -17.77
CA LYS A 20 -1.05 -0.55 -18.07
C LYS A 20 -0.92 -0.89 -19.55
N SER A 21 -2.02 -1.20 -20.23
CA SER A 21 -1.99 -1.52 -21.66
C SER A 21 -1.66 -0.30 -22.52
N ILE A 22 -2.12 0.90 -22.14
CA ILE A 22 -1.76 2.16 -22.82
C ILE A 22 -0.24 2.42 -22.70
N PHE A 23 0.34 2.29 -21.51
CA PHE A 23 1.79 2.47 -21.34
C PHE A 23 2.62 1.40 -22.02
N ALA A 24 2.12 0.15 -22.07
CA ALA A 24 2.74 -0.93 -22.83
C ALA A 24 2.71 -0.65 -24.34
N HIS A 25 1.59 -0.13 -24.87
CA HIS A 25 1.47 0.22 -26.28
C HIS A 25 2.39 1.40 -26.67
N CYS A 26 2.57 2.37 -25.77
CA CYS A 26 3.48 3.48 -25.97
C CYS A 26 4.96 3.15 -25.68
N ASN A 27 5.31 1.90 -25.35
CA ASN A 27 6.68 1.46 -25.02
C ASN A 27 7.34 2.17 -23.80
N ILE A 28 6.55 2.81 -22.93
CA ILE A 28 7.02 3.64 -21.80
C ILE A 28 6.72 2.98 -20.43
N SER A 29 6.67 1.64 -20.39
CA SER A 29 6.34 0.89 -19.16
C SER A 29 7.30 1.14 -17.97
N PHE A 30 8.45 1.77 -18.18
CA PHE A 30 9.41 2.11 -17.12
C PHE A 30 9.04 3.39 -16.34
N VAL A 31 8.17 4.25 -16.89
CA VAL A 31 7.73 5.52 -16.26
C VAL A 31 6.38 5.37 -15.56
N GLU A 32 5.63 4.30 -15.86
CA GLU A 32 4.29 4.02 -15.31
C GLU A 32 4.22 4.24 -13.79
N ARG A 33 5.16 3.65 -13.05
CA ARG A 33 5.18 3.70 -11.58
C ARG A 33 5.51 5.09 -11.03
N SER A 34 6.38 5.84 -11.71
CA SER A 34 6.71 7.21 -11.32
C SER A 34 5.55 8.17 -11.58
N MET A 35 4.89 8.06 -12.74
CA MET A 35 3.70 8.85 -13.04
C MET A 35 2.55 8.52 -12.11
N TYR A 36 2.37 7.22 -11.79
CA TYR A 36 1.41 6.79 -10.78
C TYR A 36 1.69 7.44 -9.42
N SER A 37 2.93 7.36 -8.94
CA SER A 37 3.31 7.94 -7.64
C SER A 37 3.16 9.47 -7.62
N PHE A 38 3.49 10.15 -8.73
CA PHE A 38 3.38 11.60 -8.83
C PHE A 38 1.93 12.08 -8.83
N ILE A 39 1.08 11.47 -9.67
CA ILE A 39 -0.34 11.83 -9.76
C ILE A 39 -1.05 11.51 -8.45
N THR A 40 -0.73 10.38 -7.83
CA THR A 40 -1.31 10.03 -6.52
C THR A 40 -0.87 11.00 -5.42
N SER A 41 0.41 11.40 -5.38
CA SER A 41 0.90 12.43 -4.45
C SER A 41 0.20 13.78 -4.66
N LEU A 42 0.09 14.25 -5.90
CA LEU A 42 -0.58 15.51 -6.25
C LEU A 42 -2.06 15.50 -5.85
N SER A 43 -2.75 14.39 -6.12
CA SER A 43 -4.15 14.24 -5.72
C SER A 43 -4.32 14.24 -4.20
N LEU A 44 -3.38 13.66 -3.46
CA LEU A 44 -3.40 13.62 -2.00
C LEU A 44 -3.13 15.01 -1.41
N GLU A 45 -2.19 15.76 -1.99
CA GLU A 45 -1.93 17.16 -1.60
C GLU A 45 -3.16 18.05 -1.81
N LEU A 46 -3.86 17.90 -2.95
CA LEU A 46 -5.12 18.62 -3.22
C LEU A 46 -6.21 18.28 -2.20
N ILE A 47 -6.29 17.02 -1.75
CA ILE A 47 -7.22 16.63 -0.69
C ILE A 47 -6.87 17.32 0.62
N ILE A 48 -5.60 17.28 1.03
CA ILE A 48 -5.16 17.90 2.29
C ILE A 48 -5.43 19.40 2.26
N HIS A 49 -5.11 20.07 1.16
CA HIS A 49 -5.30 21.52 1.02
C HIS A 49 -6.77 21.92 1.05
N ASN A 50 -7.64 21.16 0.39
CA ASN A 50 -9.08 21.42 0.34
C ASN A 50 -9.87 20.70 1.45
N TRP A 51 -9.19 20.16 2.47
CA TRP A 51 -9.84 19.43 3.54
C TRP A 51 -10.54 20.39 4.51
N LEU A 52 -11.85 20.53 4.36
CA LEU A 52 -12.69 21.24 5.32
C LEU A 52 -13.06 20.32 6.48
N THR A 53 -12.80 20.76 7.71
CA THR A 53 -13.20 20.05 8.93
C THR A 53 -14.66 20.29 9.23
N VAL A 54 -15.45 19.23 9.40
CA VAL A 54 -16.81 19.32 9.91
C VAL A 54 -16.76 19.17 11.43
N ASN A 55 -17.26 20.19 12.13
CA ASN A 55 -17.25 20.26 13.59
C ASN A 55 -18.38 19.40 14.23
N TYR A 56 -18.55 18.16 13.78
CA TYR A 56 -19.48 17.22 14.40
C TYR A 56 -18.72 16.10 15.11
N THR A 57 -18.72 16.14 16.43
CA THR A 57 -18.06 15.15 17.29
C THR A 57 -18.98 13.95 17.50
N VAL A 58 -18.54 12.76 17.09
CA VAL A 58 -19.29 11.51 17.27
C VAL A 58 -19.10 10.98 18.68
N TRP A 59 -17.86 10.96 19.16
CA TRP A 59 -17.54 10.55 20.53
C TRP A 59 -16.30 11.28 21.07
N MET A 60 -16.18 11.31 22.40
CA MET A 60 -15.04 11.83 23.13
C MET A 60 -14.71 10.90 24.29
N PHE A 61 -13.59 10.18 24.20
CA PHE A 61 -13.10 9.31 25.26
C PHE A 61 -11.80 9.86 25.83
N ASN A 62 -11.76 10.17 27.12
CA ASN A 62 -10.55 10.65 27.78
C ASN A 62 -9.84 9.49 28.50
N CYS A 63 -9.16 8.62 27.74
CA CYS A 63 -8.33 7.56 28.32
C CYS A 63 -6.85 7.75 27.91
N PRO A 64 -5.89 7.69 28.86
CA PRO A 64 -4.47 7.81 28.55
C PRO A 64 -3.95 6.67 27.66
N SER A 65 -4.61 5.50 27.67
CA SER A 65 -4.29 4.35 26.81
C SER A 65 -4.39 4.63 25.31
N LEU A 66 -5.29 5.53 24.89
CA LEU A 66 -5.42 5.97 23.49
C LEU A 66 -4.18 6.74 23.01
N SER A 67 -3.50 7.45 23.90
CA SER A 67 -2.26 8.16 23.54
C SER A 67 -1.14 7.15 23.23
N ILE A 68 -1.07 6.06 24.00
CA ILE A 68 -0.05 5.01 23.83
C ILE A 68 -0.25 4.29 22.50
N LEU A 69 -1.49 3.90 22.16
CA LEU A 69 -1.78 3.29 20.86
C LEU A 69 -1.44 4.25 19.70
N TYR A 70 -1.74 5.54 19.84
CA TYR A 70 -1.44 6.54 18.81
C TYR A 70 0.07 6.58 18.50
N TRP A 71 0.91 6.67 19.54
CA TRP A 71 2.36 6.69 19.38
C TRP A 71 2.91 5.37 18.83
N LEU A 72 2.35 4.23 19.24
CA LEU A 72 2.67 2.93 18.65
C LEU A 72 2.36 2.90 17.15
N GLY A 73 1.19 3.42 16.75
CA GLY A 73 0.80 3.55 15.34
C GLY A 73 1.75 4.45 14.56
N CYS A 74 2.20 5.56 15.14
CA CYS A 74 3.21 6.44 14.55
C CYS A 74 4.54 5.71 14.32
N ILE A 75 5.07 5.02 15.34
CA ILE A 75 6.31 4.26 15.23
C ILE A 75 6.19 3.19 14.13
N LEU A 76 5.08 2.44 14.12
CA LEU A 76 4.85 1.40 13.11
C LEU A 76 4.81 1.98 11.68
N SER A 77 4.19 3.16 11.53
CA SER A 77 4.12 3.88 10.24
C SER A 77 5.50 4.34 9.79
N VAL A 78 6.34 4.83 10.70
CA VAL A 78 7.71 5.25 10.37
C VAL A 78 8.58 4.05 10.01
N VAL A 79 8.53 2.98 10.81
CA VAL A 79 9.30 1.75 10.55
C VAL A 79 8.93 1.13 9.21
N SER A 80 7.65 1.13 8.86
CA SER A 80 7.19 0.61 7.57
C SER A 80 7.66 1.45 6.37
N ILE A 81 7.78 2.78 6.52
CA ILE A 81 8.39 3.63 5.48
C ILE A 81 9.87 3.24 5.28
N PHE A 82 10.61 2.97 6.34
CA PHE A 82 12.01 2.53 6.23
C PHE A 82 12.17 1.13 5.61
N GLN A 83 11.21 0.23 5.83
CA GLN A 83 11.18 -1.08 5.18
C GLN A 83 10.86 -0.99 3.69
N LEU A 84 10.24 0.12 3.25
CA LEU A 84 9.94 0.37 1.85
C LEU A 84 11.14 1.07 1.19
N ASP A 85 11.62 0.47 0.10
CA ASP A 85 12.55 1.14 -0.80
C ASP A 85 11.84 2.35 -1.46
N ILE A 86 12.02 3.55 -0.92
CA ILE A 86 11.36 4.79 -1.39
C ILE A 86 11.63 5.04 -2.88
N LEU A 87 12.86 4.76 -3.34
CA LEU A 87 13.24 4.88 -4.76
C LEU A 87 12.54 3.85 -5.66
N GLU A 88 12.19 2.68 -5.11
CA GLU A 88 11.40 1.66 -5.81
C GLU A 88 9.91 2.03 -5.80
N LEU A 89 9.42 2.63 -4.72
CA LEU A 89 8.06 3.15 -4.60
C LEU A 89 7.81 4.28 -5.62
N LEU A 90 8.74 5.24 -5.70
CA LEU A 90 8.71 6.36 -6.65
C LEU A 90 8.96 5.94 -8.10
N GLY A 91 9.36 4.68 -8.37
CA GLY A 91 9.70 4.21 -9.71
C GLY A 91 11.05 4.72 -10.26
N ILE A 92 11.81 5.49 -9.48
CA ILE A 92 13.13 6.03 -9.89
C ILE A 92 14.11 4.90 -10.20
N LYS A 93 14.07 3.77 -9.44
CA LYS A 93 14.88 2.58 -9.76
C LYS A 93 14.56 2.02 -11.16
N GLN A 94 13.31 2.10 -11.62
CA GLN A 94 12.89 1.59 -12.94
C GLN A 94 13.43 2.46 -14.08
N ILE A 95 13.43 3.78 -13.89
CA ILE A 95 14.02 4.74 -14.82
C ILE A 95 15.54 4.59 -14.87
N HIS A 96 16.19 4.52 -13.70
CA HIS A 96 17.64 4.30 -13.61
C HIS A 96 18.08 2.99 -14.30
N HIS A 97 17.33 1.91 -14.11
CA HIS A 97 17.60 0.62 -14.74
C HIS A 97 17.45 0.66 -16.27
N TYR A 98 16.48 1.44 -16.78
CA TYR A 98 16.30 1.67 -18.21
C TYR A 98 17.46 2.47 -18.82
N ILE A 99 17.86 3.58 -18.18
CA ILE A 99 18.95 4.45 -18.64
C ILE A 99 20.29 3.70 -18.66
N CYS A 100 20.58 2.90 -17.63
CA CYS A 100 21.80 2.13 -17.54
C CYS A 100 21.81 0.85 -18.41
N LYS A 101 20.77 0.59 -19.22
CA LYS A 101 20.62 -0.61 -20.08
C LYS A 101 20.82 -1.95 -19.36
N PHE A 102 20.66 -2.00 -18.04
CA PHE A 102 20.69 -3.28 -17.34
C PHE A 102 19.45 -4.09 -17.76
N LYS A 103 19.59 -5.40 -17.97
CA LYS A 103 18.43 -6.29 -18.21
C LYS A 103 17.50 -6.21 -17.00
N LYS A 104 16.22 -5.87 -17.22
CA LYS A 104 15.19 -5.67 -16.18
C LYS A 104 15.33 -6.72 -15.06
N PRO A 105 15.48 -6.34 -13.77
CA PRO A 105 15.65 -7.31 -12.69
C PRO A 105 14.32 -8.01 -12.34
N ILE A 106 13.20 -7.55 -12.90
CA ILE A 106 11.85 -8.06 -12.64
C ILE A 106 11.58 -9.40 -13.35
N GLN A 107 12.39 -9.80 -14.33
CA GLN A 107 12.26 -11.13 -14.96
C GLN A 107 12.84 -12.29 -14.12
N TYR A 108 13.52 -12.01 -13.00
CA TYR A 108 14.15 -13.05 -12.17
C TYR A 108 13.35 -13.45 -10.92
N LYS A 109 12.24 -12.76 -10.58
CA LYS A 109 11.35 -13.20 -9.49
C LYS A 109 10.08 -13.80 -10.06
N SER A 110 9.82 -15.06 -9.72
CA SER A 110 8.60 -15.77 -10.08
C SER A 110 7.38 -15.01 -9.54
N GLN A 111 6.34 -14.82 -10.39
CA GLN A 111 5.04 -14.21 -10.04
C GLN A 111 4.51 -14.57 -8.64
N PRO A 112 4.57 -15.85 -8.19
CA PRO A 112 4.06 -16.20 -6.87
C PRO A 112 4.93 -15.72 -5.69
N LEU A 113 6.26 -15.61 -5.83
CA LEU A 113 7.14 -15.01 -4.83
C LEU A 113 6.92 -13.49 -4.71
N GLN A 114 6.49 -12.85 -5.80
CA GLN A 114 6.12 -11.45 -5.82
C GLN A 114 4.80 -11.21 -5.06
N ARG A 115 3.78 -12.07 -5.25
CA ARG A 115 2.51 -12.03 -4.47
C ARG A 115 2.72 -12.26 -2.98
N LEU A 116 3.57 -13.21 -2.61
CA LEU A 116 3.86 -13.53 -1.21
C LEU A 116 4.62 -12.40 -0.50
N LEU A 117 5.56 -11.75 -1.20
CA LEU A 117 6.20 -10.52 -0.71
C LEU A 117 5.24 -9.32 -0.68
N ILE A 118 4.20 -9.27 -1.52
CA ILE A 118 3.15 -8.25 -1.46
C ILE A 118 2.27 -8.45 -0.22
N GLY A 119 1.96 -9.70 0.14
CA GLY A 119 1.25 -10.05 1.37
C GLY A 119 1.99 -9.63 2.66
N THR A 120 3.33 -9.68 2.66
CA THR A 120 4.15 -9.24 3.81
C THR A 120 4.55 -7.76 3.78
N ARG A 121 4.27 -7.03 2.68
CA ARG A 121 4.45 -5.57 2.55
C ARG A 121 3.32 -4.76 3.22
N HIS A 122 2.35 -5.43 3.85
CA HIS A 122 1.21 -4.81 4.52
C HIS A 122 1.43 -4.13 5.89
N PRO A 123 2.59 -4.16 6.61
CA PRO A 123 2.72 -3.38 7.85
C PRO A 123 2.65 -1.85 7.61
N PHE A 124 2.75 -1.42 6.35
CA PHE A 124 2.64 0.00 5.99
C PHE A 124 1.26 0.60 6.24
N LEU A 125 0.17 -0.14 5.98
CA LEU A 125 -1.18 0.41 6.12
C LEU A 125 -1.78 0.17 7.51
N THR A 126 -1.22 -0.77 8.30
CA THR A 126 -1.71 -1.05 9.65
C THR A 126 -1.37 0.07 10.63
N GLY A 127 -0.20 0.71 10.50
CA GLY A 127 0.21 1.85 11.32
C GLY A 127 -0.73 3.06 11.21
N PRO A 128 -0.97 3.60 10.00
CA PRO A 128 -1.90 4.70 9.76
C PRO A 128 -3.33 4.39 10.19
N LEU A 129 -3.78 3.15 10.01
CA LEU A 129 -5.10 2.70 10.46
C LEU A 129 -5.20 2.74 11.98
N LEU A 130 -4.16 2.32 12.69
CA LEU A 130 -4.11 2.38 14.15
C LEU A 130 -4.10 3.83 14.66
N ILE A 131 -3.39 4.74 13.99
CA ILE A 131 -3.44 6.20 14.24
C ILE A 131 -4.84 6.77 14.01
N LEU A 132 -5.54 6.28 12.97
CA LEU A 132 -6.88 6.74 12.61
C LEU A 132 -7.91 6.39 13.69
N TRP A 133 -7.82 5.19 14.25
CA TRP A 133 -8.73 4.72 15.30
C TRP A 133 -8.35 5.19 16.70
N SER A 134 -7.07 5.49 16.95
CA SER A 134 -6.58 5.82 18.30
C SER A 134 -6.78 7.28 18.73
N THR A 135 -7.60 8.06 18.02
CA THR A 135 -7.83 9.47 18.38
C THR A 135 -8.85 9.67 19.48
N ARG A 136 -8.50 10.56 20.41
CA ARG A 136 -9.35 11.04 21.51
C ARG A 136 -10.66 11.69 21.04
N TYR A 137 -10.59 12.44 19.93
CA TYR A 137 -11.72 13.10 19.29
C TYR A 137 -11.97 12.45 17.93
N MET A 138 -13.15 11.87 17.75
CA MET A 138 -13.53 11.28 16.47
C MET A 138 -14.62 12.16 15.85
N TYR A 139 -14.19 12.95 14.88
CA TYR A 139 -15.09 13.71 14.03
C TYR A 139 -15.73 12.78 12.99
N LEU A 140 -16.91 13.15 12.51
CA LEU A 140 -17.65 12.38 11.51
C LEU A 140 -16.80 12.11 10.25
N ASP A 141 -16.03 13.11 9.80
CA ASP A 141 -15.15 13.03 8.63
C ASP A 141 -14.06 11.99 8.82
N ARG A 142 -13.46 11.98 10.01
CA ARG A 142 -12.39 11.06 10.37
C ARG A 142 -12.90 9.64 10.52
N LEU A 143 -14.10 9.48 11.06
CA LEU A 143 -14.76 8.18 11.17
C LEU A 143 -15.03 7.60 9.78
N LEU A 144 -15.63 8.39 8.88
CA LEU A 144 -15.86 7.96 7.48
C LEU A 144 -14.56 7.64 6.74
N PHE A 145 -13.51 8.44 6.94
CA PHE A 145 -12.22 8.17 6.34
C PHE A 145 -11.58 6.89 6.89
N SER A 146 -11.64 6.69 8.20
CA SER A 146 -11.13 5.49 8.87
C SER A 146 -11.84 4.22 8.40
N THR A 147 -13.17 4.25 8.31
CA THR A 147 -13.97 3.10 7.84
C THR A 147 -13.71 2.81 6.36
N ALA A 148 -13.64 3.84 5.51
CA ALA A 148 -13.28 3.67 4.11
C ALA A 148 -11.89 3.04 3.94
N MET A 149 -10.91 3.50 4.72
CA MET A 149 -9.55 2.93 4.72
C MET A 149 -9.52 1.48 5.23
N THR A 150 -10.30 1.14 6.26
CA THR A 150 -10.41 -0.25 6.72
C THR A 150 -11.02 -1.17 5.65
N LEU A 151 -12.06 -0.71 4.95
CA LEU A 151 -12.69 -1.49 3.88
C LEU A 151 -11.75 -1.66 2.69
N TYR A 152 -11.03 -0.60 2.32
CA TYR A 152 -10.03 -0.65 1.27
C TYR A 152 -8.92 -1.65 1.60
N LEU A 153 -8.42 -1.62 2.84
CA LEU A 153 -7.41 -2.57 3.29
C LEU A 153 -7.94 -4.01 3.28
N PHE A 154 -9.18 -4.21 3.72
CA PHE A 154 -9.81 -5.54 3.72
C PHE A 154 -9.93 -6.11 2.29
N HIS A 155 -10.31 -5.29 1.31
CA HIS A 155 -10.33 -5.69 -0.09
C HIS A 155 -8.92 -6.01 -0.63
N GLY A 156 -7.91 -5.24 -0.22
CA GLY A 156 -6.51 -5.52 -0.56
C GLY A 156 -5.94 -6.77 0.14
N TYR A 157 -6.51 -7.16 1.29
CA TYR A 157 -6.05 -8.28 2.12
C TYR A 157 -6.66 -9.64 1.73
N MET A 158 -7.59 -9.72 0.78
CA MET A 158 -8.15 -11.02 0.37
C MET A 158 -7.06 -11.89 -0.27
N ILE A 159 -6.38 -12.66 0.58
CA ILE A 159 -5.39 -13.67 0.22
C ILE A 159 -6.14 -14.69 -0.63
N ASP A 160 -5.81 -14.74 -1.91
CA ASP A 160 -6.39 -15.73 -2.82
C ASP A 160 -6.01 -17.14 -2.34
N LEU A 161 -6.91 -18.11 -2.47
CA LEU A 161 -6.64 -19.52 -2.14
C LEU A 161 -5.38 -20.08 -2.85
N ASN A 162 -5.03 -19.47 -3.99
CA ASN A 162 -3.83 -19.77 -4.76
C ASN A 162 -2.53 -19.41 -4.03
N ASP A 163 -2.53 -18.36 -3.19
CA ASP A 163 -1.34 -17.95 -2.42
C ASP A 163 -1.06 -18.94 -1.27
N VAL A 164 -2.11 -19.47 -0.63
CA VAL A 164 -1.98 -20.52 0.39
C VAL A 164 -1.41 -21.81 -0.22
N HIS A 165 -1.87 -22.17 -1.41
CA HIS A 165 -1.37 -23.36 -2.10
C HIS A 165 0.11 -23.23 -2.46
N TYR A 166 0.56 -22.05 -2.88
CA TYR A 166 1.96 -21.79 -3.19
C TYR A 166 2.86 -21.89 -1.95
N ILE A 167 2.43 -21.33 -0.81
CA ILE A 167 3.17 -21.45 0.47
C ILE A 167 3.36 -22.92 0.85
N LYS A 168 2.30 -23.72 0.70
CA LYS A 168 2.33 -25.16 1.02
C LYS A 168 3.35 -25.89 0.14
N LEU A 169 3.39 -25.60 -1.16
CA LEU A 169 4.38 -26.19 -2.09
C LEU A 169 5.82 -25.78 -1.75
N GLN A 170 6.04 -24.52 -1.38
CA GLN A 170 7.36 -24.02 -1.00
C GLN A 170 7.87 -24.71 0.29
N LEU A 171 7.00 -24.86 1.29
CA LEU A 171 7.31 -25.55 2.55
C LEU A 171 7.63 -27.03 2.32
N LEU A 172 6.83 -27.72 1.48
CA LEU A 172 7.09 -29.12 1.13
C LEU A 172 8.43 -29.29 0.41
N LYS A 173 8.80 -28.33 -0.46
CA LYS A 173 10.07 -28.35 -1.17
C LYS A 173 11.26 -28.12 -0.24
N MET A 174 11.13 -27.22 0.74
CA MET A 174 12.13 -27.02 1.78
C MET A 174 12.28 -28.26 2.66
N LEU A 175 11.17 -28.85 3.13
CA LEU A 175 11.17 -30.09 3.92
C LEU A 175 11.85 -31.24 3.17
N ASN A 176 11.52 -31.46 1.90
CA ASN A 176 12.16 -32.51 1.10
C ASN A 176 13.65 -32.28 0.90
N ASN A 177 14.10 -31.03 0.74
CA ASN A 177 15.52 -30.72 0.64
C ASN A 177 16.26 -30.91 1.98
N PHE A 178 15.60 -30.66 3.12
CA PHE A 178 16.15 -30.97 4.44
C PHE A 178 16.23 -32.48 4.70
N ILE A 179 15.26 -33.26 4.24
CA ILE A 179 15.21 -34.71 4.44
C ILE A 179 16.19 -35.46 3.51
N ASN A 180 16.38 -35.00 2.27
CA ASN A 180 17.27 -35.65 1.29
C ASN A 180 18.70 -35.08 1.29
N GLY A 181 18.96 -34.00 2.03
CA GLY A 181 20.23 -33.28 2.06
C GLY A 181 21.06 -33.46 3.33
N GLY A 182 20.64 -34.33 4.25
CA GLY A 182 21.38 -34.77 5.44
C GLY A 182 21.57 -36.27 5.44
#